data_AF-A0A2N7Q8G1-F1
#
_entry.id   AF-A0A2N7Q8G1-F1
#
_cell.length_a   1.000
_cell.length_b   1.000
_cell.length_c   1.000
_cell.angle_alpha   90.00
_cell.angle_beta   90.00
_cell.angle_gamma   90.00
#
_symmetry.space_group_name_H-M   'P 1'
#
loop_
_entity.id
_entity.type
_entity.pdbx_description
1 polymer ?
#
loop_
_entity_poly.entity_id
_entity_poly.type
_entity_poly.pdbx_seq_one_letter_code
_entity_poly.pdbx_strand_id
1 'polypeptide(L)'
;MRLSEKEIKIIKKCAEEVFGEGTKVYLFGSRVYPEKKGGDIDLYIIPKFKENLLEKRAKFLAKVWRELGEQKIDLILEKNSQRDIEKIALKEGIEL
;
A
#
# COMPACT_ATOMS: atom_id res chain seq x y z
N MET A 1 -5.86 13.42 -2.86
CA MET A 1 -5.19 12.17 -3.24
C MET A 1 -4.91 12.14 -4.74
N ARG A 2 -3.73 11.63 -5.14
CA ARG A 2 -3.25 11.51 -6.52
C ARG A 2 -3.17 10.03 -6.95
N LEU A 3 -4.27 9.31 -6.71
CA LEU A 3 -4.56 7.97 -7.24
C LEU A 3 -5.96 8.03 -7.86
N SER A 4 -6.10 7.44 -9.05
CA SER A 4 -7.39 7.22 -9.69
C SER A 4 -8.17 6.11 -9.00
N GLU A 5 -9.49 6.11 -9.17
CA GLU A 5 -10.35 5.04 -8.63
C GLU A 5 -9.95 3.65 -9.14
N LYS A 6 -9.47 3.56 -10.39
CA LYS A 6 -8.98 2.31 -10.97
C LYS A 6 -7.75 1.79 -10.22
N GLU A 7 -6.78 2.66 -9.95
CA GLU A 7 -5.57 2.30 -9.19
C GLU A 7 -5.93 1.84 -7.78
N ILE A 8 -6.82 2.56 -7.09
CA ILE A 8 -7.28 2.20 -5.75
C ILE A 8 -7.93 0.81 -5.75
N LYS A 9 -8.87 0.55 -6.68
CA LYS A 9 -9.53 -0.76 -6.81
C LYS A 9 -8.54 -1.89 -7.04
N ILE A 10 -7.56 -1.68 -7.91
CA ILE A 10 -6.54 -2.70 -8.21
C ILE A 10 -5.62 -2.94 -7.02
N ILE A 11 -5.16 -1.88 -6.35
CA ILE A 11 -4.29 -1.99 -5.17
C ILE A 11 -5.00 -2.78 -4.06
N LYS A 12 -6.25 -2.45 -3.74
CA LYS A 12 -7.04 -3.16 -2.72
C LYS A 12 -7.24 -4.63 -3.07
N LYS A 13 -7.69 -4.91 -4.29
CA LYS A 13 -7.89 -6.28 -4.78
C LYS A 13 -6.60 -7.09 -4.67
N CYS A 14 -5.47 -6.54 -5.13
CA CYS A 14 -4.18 -7.21 -5.07
C CYS A 14 -3.72 -7.44 -3.61
N ALA A 15 -4.01 -6.50 -2.71
CA ALA A 15 -3.68 -6.63 -1.30
C ALA A 15 -4.48 -7.77 -0.65
N GLU A 16 -5.80 -7.81 -0.85
CA GLU A 16 -6.66 -8.87 -0.31
C GLU A 16 -6.27 -10.26 -0.84
N GLU A 17 -6.01 -10.38 -2.15
CA GLU A 17 -5.59 -11.64 -2.77
C GLU A 17 -4.25 -12.18 -2.25
N VAL A 18 -3.35 -11.31 -1.78
CA VAL A 18 -2.00 -11.68 -1.37
C VAL A 18 -1.86 -11.80 0.15
N PHE A 19 -2.48 -10.89 0.88
CA PHE A 19 -2.33 -10.75 2.33
C PHE A 19 -3.55 -11.25 3.12
N GLY A 20 -4.65 -11.59 2.43
CA GLY A 20 -5.88 -12.12 2.99
C GLY A 20 -7.04 -11.12 2.98
N GLU A 21 -8.27 -11.65 2.96
CA GLU A 21 -9.49 -10.85 3.02
C GLU A 21 -9.54 -9.99 4.30
N GLY A 22 -9.96 -8.74 4.16
CA GLY A 22 -9.94 -7.75 5.24
C GLY A 22 -8.57 -7.13 5.52
N THR A 23 -7.59 -7.32 4.63
CA THR A 23 -6.32 -6.58 4.67
C THR A 23 -6.59 -5.08 4.54
N LYS A 24 -6.02 -4.29 5.47
CA LYS A 24 -6.15 -2.82 5.39
C LYS A 24 -5.00 -2.24 4.60
N VAL A 25 -5.32 -1.25 3.76
CA VAL A 25 -4.34 -0.56 2.92
C VAL A 25 -4.49 0.94 3.17
N TYR A 26 -3.37 1.58 3.48
CA TYR A 26 -3.28 3.01 3.68
C TYR A 26 -2.34 3.61 2.64
N LEU A 27 -2.80 4.65 1.95
CA LEU A 27 -1.92 5.54 1.19
C LEU A 27 -1.39 6.60 2.13
N PHE A 28 -0.08 6.78 2.19
CA PHE A 28 0.53 7.88 2.93
C PHE A 28 1.50 8.68 2.05
N GLY A 29 2.24 9.60 2.66
CA GLY A 29 3.30 10.33 1.98
C GLY A 29 2.79 11.31 0.91
N SER A 30 3.56 11.47 -0.17
CA SER A 30 3.41 12.61 -1.07
C SER A 30 2.12 12.57 -1.91
N ARG A 31 1.57 11.38 -2.16
CA ARG A 31 0.39 11.18 -3.03
C ARG A 31 -0.95 11.36 -2.32
N VAL A 32 -0.96 11.51 -1.00
CA VAL A 32 -2.15 11.95 -0.26
C VAL A 32 -2.57 13.36 -0.70
N TYR A 33 -1.58 14.23 -0.91
CA TYR A 33 -1.74 15.66 -1.19
C TYR A 33 -1.89 15.95 -2.70
N PRO A 34 -3.04 16.49 -3.16
CA PRO A 34 -3.26 16.86 -4.57
C PRO A 34 -2.28 17.89 -5.13
N GLU A 35 -1.81 18.80 -4.30
CA GLU A 35 -0.99 19.96 -4.67
C GLU A 35 0.50 19.61 -4.91
N LYS A 36 0.94 18.45 -4.42
CA LYS A 36 2.32 17.97 -4.61
C LYS A 36 2.51 17.37 -6.03
N LYS A 37 3.74 17.41 -6.53
CA LYS A 37 4.11 16.85 -7.85
C LYS A 37 5.07 15.68 -7.70
N GLY A 38 5.02 14.72 -8.63
CA GLY A 38 5.89 13.53 -8.63
C GLY A 38 5.67 12.62 -7.42
N GLY A 39 6.66 11.77 -7.16
CA GLY A 39 6.70 10.90 -5.98
C GLY A 39 6.22 9.47 -6.23
N ASP A 40 6.68 8.58 -5.35
CA ASP A 40 6.32 7.18 -5.31
C ASP A 40 4.94 7.00 -4.66
N ILE A 41 4.35 5.82 -4.80
CA ILE A 41 3.13 5.44 -4.08
C ILE A 41 3.57 4.81 -2.76
N ASP A 42 3.51 5.60 -1.68
CA ASP A 42 3.83 5.12 -0.34
C ASP A 42 2.61 4.37 0.24
N LEU A 43 2.72 3.04 0.37
CA LEU A 43 1.64 2.18 0.85
C LEU A 43 2.00 1.53 2.17
N TYR A 44 1.11 1.64 3.15
CA TYR A 44 1.19 0.89 4.39
C TYR A 44 0.09 -0.17 4.42
N ILE A 45 0.47 -1.43 4.53
CA ILE A 45 -0.45 -2.56 4.54
C ILE A 45 -0.42 -3.25 5.89
N ILE A 46 -1.61 -3.45 6.46
CA ILE A 46 -1.83 -4.28 7.65
C ILE A 46 -2.36 -5.63 7.14
N PRO A 47 -1.49 -6.63 6.92
CA PRO A 47 -1.89 -7.91 6.38
C PRO A 47 -2.72 -8.68 7.40
N LYS A 48 -3.75 -9.38 6.93
CA LYS A 48 -4.51 -10.30 7.80
C LYS A 48 -3.62 -11.44 8.32
N PHE A 49 -2.73 -11.93 7.46
CA PHE A 49 -1.81 -13.02 7.75
C PHE A 49 -0.34 -12.60 7.63
N LYS A 50 0.45 -12.84 8.68
CA LYS A 50 1.84 -12.33 8.82
C LYS A 50 2.93 -13.33 8.44
N GLU A 51 2.59 -14.50 7.92
CA GLU A 51 3.57 -15.45 7.39
C GLU A 51 4.04 -15.06 5.97
N ASN A 52 5.28 -15.43 5.66
CA ASN A 52 5.90 -15.26 4.34
C ASN A 52 5.83 -13.83 3.78
N LEU A 53 5.89 -12.81 4.65
CA LEU A 53 5.72 -11.40 4.25
C LEU A 53 6.71 -10.94 3.17
N LEU A 54 7.93 -11.48 3.13
CA LEU A 54 8.90 -11.15 2.08
C LEU A 54 8.44 -11.63 0.70
N GLU A 55 7.97 -12.87 0.62
CA GLU A 55 7.43 -13.46 -0.61
C GLU A 55 6.13 -12.75 -1.02
N LYS A 56 5.23 -12.53 -0.05
CA LYS A 56 3.97 -11.80 -0.28
C LYS A 56 4.22 -10.37 -0.75
N ARG A 57 5.25 -9.67 -0.23
CA ARG A 57 5.67 -8.35 -0.72
C ARG A 57 5.99 -8.39 -2.21
N ALA A 58 6.86 -9.31 -2.64
CA ALA A 58 7.24 -9.45 -4.05
C ALA A 58 6.03 -9.81 -4.92
N LYS A 59 5.18 -10.74 -4.46
CA LYS A 59 3.96 -11.15 -5.15
C LYS A 59 2.96 -10.02 -5.34
N PHE A 60 2.77 -9.19 -4.31
CA PHE A 60 1.90 -8.01 -4.37
C PHE A 60 2.42 -7.01 -5.41
N LEU A 61 3.70 -6.63 -5.33
CA LEU A 61 4.29 -5.67 -6.28
C LEU A 61 4.18 -6.19 -7.73
N ALA A 62 4.50 -7.46 -7.96
CA ALA A 62 4.38 -8.07 -9.29
C ALA A 62 2.93 -8.11 -9.82
N LYS A 63 1.93 -8.30 -8.95
CA LYS A 63 0.51 -8.25 -9.33
C LYS A 63 0.08 -6.84 -9.69
N VAL A 64 0.41 -5.86 -8.85
CA VAL A 64 0.08 -4.45 -9.12
C VAL A 64 0.72 -4.00 -10.43
N TRP A 65 1.98 -4.34 -10.68
CA TRP A 65 2.66 -4.00 -11.93
C TRP A 65 2.03 -4.61 -13.18
N ARG A 66 1.50 -5.83 -13.07
CA ARG A 66 0.81 -6.47 -14.19
C ARG A 66 -0.47 -5.75 -14.59
N GLU A 67 -1.17 -5.17 -13.62
CA GLU A 67 -2.48 -4.55 -13.81
C GLU A 67 -2.38 -3.04 -14.10
N LEU A 68 -1.37 -2.36 -13.54
CA LEU A 68 -1.18 -0.90 -13.64
C LEU A 68 0.08 -0.49 -14.44
N GLY A 69 0.84 -1.44 -14.96
CA GLY A 69 2.20 -1.19 -15.47
C GLY A 69 3.19 -0.91 -14.34
N GLU A 70 4.43 -0.60 -14.70
CA GLU A 70 5.46 -0.31 -13.71
C GLU A 70 5.07 0.92 -12.86
N GLN A 71 4.98 0.71 -11.55
CA GLN A 71 4.68 1.75 -10.57
C GLN A 71 5.80 1.76 -9.51
N LYS A 72 6.34 2.94 -9.21
CA LYS A 72 7.22 3.08 -8.05
C LYS A 72 6.37 3.06 -6.78
N ILE A 73 6.42 1.97 -6.05
CA ILE A 73 5.66 1.75 -4.82
C ILE A 73 6.64 1.52 -3.68
N ASP A 74 6.63 2.40 -2.68
CA ASP A 74 7.28 2.10 -1.41
C ASP A 74 6.27 1.41 -0.50
N LEU A 75 6.40 0.09 -0.40
CA LEU A 75 5.52 -0.74 0.41
C LEU A 75 6.08 -0.90 1.82
N ILE A 76 5.27 -0.64 2.83
CA ILE A 76 5.56 -0.94 4.24
C ILE A 76 4.51 -1.95 4.72
N LEU A 77 4.98 -3.08 5.24
CA LEU A 77 4.13 -4.08 5.87
C LEU A 77 4.18 -3.87 7.39
N GLU A 78 3.03 -3.91 8.05
CA GLU A 78 2.94 -3.90 9.51
C GLU A 78 3.81 -5.02 10.08
N LYS A 79 4.78 -4.64 10.91
CA LYS A 79 5.54 -5.58 11.75
C LYS A 79 5.30 -5.28 13.22
N ASN A 80 5.28 -4.00 13.59
CA ASN A 80 5.05 -3.54 14.95
C ASN A 80 4.53 -2.10 14.91
N SER A 81 3.26 -1.94 15.30
CA SER A 81 2.50 -0.68 15.25
C SER A 81 3.11 0.47 16.06
N GLN A 82 4.14 0.21 16.86
CA GLN A 82 4.86 1.23 17.60
C GLN A 82 5.98 1.92 16.81
N ARG A 83 6.36 1.43 15.62
CA ARG A 83 7.37 2.08 14.78
C ARG A 83 6.85 3.43 14.28
N ASP A 84 7.71 4.45 14.25
CA ASP A 84 7.29 5.82 13.91
C ASP A 84 6.70 5.93 12.51
N ILE A 85 7.22 5.17 11.55
CA ILE A 85 6.67 5.13 10.20
C ILE A 85 5.24 4.56 10.15
N GLU A 86 4.93 3.58 10.99
CA GLU A 86 3.58 3.00 11.08
C GLU A 86 2.63 4.01 11.74
N LYS A 87 3.08 4.76 12.75
CA LYS A 87 2.31 5.86 13.35
C LYS A 87 2.02 6.97 12.35
N ILE A 88 3.00 7.38 11.55
CA ILE A 88 2.83 8.40 10.52
C ILE A 88 1.81 7.92 9.47
N ALA A 89 1.96 6.68 8.98
CA ALA A 89 1.03 6.12 8.02
C ALA A 89 -0.42 6.06 8.55
N LEU A 90 -0.61 5.74 9.84
CA LEU A 90 -1.93 5.72 10.46
C LEU A 90 -2.50 7.12 10.76
N LYS A 91 -1.63 8.10 11.05
CA LYS A 91 -2.04 9.46 11.41
C LYS A 91 -2.32 10.35 10.19
N GLU A 92 -1.48 10.23 9.17
CA GLU A 92 -1.48 11.10 7.99
C GLU A 92 -1.97 10.38 6.72
N GLY A 93 -2.04 9.05 6.77
CA GLY A 93 -2.51 8.25 5.64
C GLY A 93 -4.03 8.23 5.51
N ILE A 94 -4.47 7.91 4.29
CA ILE A 94 -5.87 7.69 3.94
C ILE A 94 -6.06 6.19 3.72
N GLU A 95 -7.02 5.58 4.41
CA GLU A 95 -7.44 4.20 4.15
C GLU A 95 -8.10 4.13 2.77
N LEU A 96 -7.60 3.23 1.91
CA LEU A 96 -8.06 3.03 0.54
C LEU A 96 -9.31 2.16 0.50
#